data_AF-A0A963HQB3-F1
#
_entry.id   AF-A0A963HQB3-F1
#
_cell.length_a   1.000
_cell.length_b   1.000
_cell.length_c   1.000
_cell.angle_alpha   90.00
_cell.angle_beta   90.00
_cell.angle_gamma   90.00
#
_symmetry.space_group_name_H-M   'P 1'
#
loop_
_entity.id
_entity.type
_entity.pdbx_description
1 polymer ?
#
loop_
_entity_poly.entity_id
_entity_poly.type
_entity_poly.pdbx_seq_one_letter_code
_entity_poly.pdbx_strand_id
1 'polypeptide(L)'
;MNKPLITVAVVMLMIGVGGGWLANDYIQPAITQHQQGGSQAARSEQNRQPLFYRNPMNPSVTSPVPAKDPMGMDYIPVYADDDSRDDQPAGTV
;
A
#
# COMPACT_ATOMS: atom_id res chain seq x y z
N MET A 1 -11.86 -21.62 -39.10
CA MET A 1 -12.00 -20.54 -38.09
C MET A 1 -13.28 -20.73 -37.30
N ASN A 2 -13.15 -21.01 -36.00
CA ASN A 2 -14.21 -21.14 -35.01
C ASN A 2 -14.72 -19.75 -34.54
N LYS A 3 -15.29 -19.01 -35.48
CA LYS A 3 -15.90 -17.68 -35.27
C LYS A 3 -16.81 -17.57 -34.03
N PRO A 4 -17.65 -18.57 -33.65
CA PRO A 4 -18.48 -18.44 -32.45
C PRO A 4 -17.68 -18.47 -31.14
N LEU A 5 -16.50 -19.10 -31.12
CA LEU A 5 -15.66 -19.17 -29.92
C LEU A 5 -15.11 -17.78 -29.54
N ILE A 6 -14.76 -16.98 -30.56
CA ILE A 6 -14.24 -15.62 -30.36
C ILE A 6 -15.34 -14.70 -29.82
N THR A 7 -16.55 -14.79 -30.35
CA THR A 7 -17.68 -13.97 -29.88
C THR A 7 -18.03 -14.28 -28.41
N VAL A 8 -18.05 -15.55 -28.03
CA VAL A 8 -18.33 -15.96 -26.64
C VAL A 8 -17.24 -15.48 -25.68
N ALA A 9 -15.97 -15.57 -26.09
CA ALA A 9 -14.84 -15.09 -25.28
C ALA A 9 -14.90 -13.57 -25.03
N VAL A 10 -15.26 -12.78 -26.04
CA VAL A 10 -15.36 -11.31 -25.91
C VAL A 10 -16.51 -10.92 -24.97
N VAL A 11 -17.66 -11.60 -25.05
CA VAL A 11 -18.80 -11.33 -24.17
C VAL A 11 -18.48 -11.69 -22.72
N MET A 12 -17.83 -12.83 -22.47
CA MET A 12 -17.40 -13.19 -21.12
C MET A 12 -16.35 -12.25 -20.54
N LEU A 13 -15.42 -11.75 -21.36
CA LEU A 13 -14.42 -10.78 -20.93
C LEU A 13 -15.08 -9.47 -20.46
N MET A 14 -16.07 -8.96 -21.21
CA MET A 14 -16.78 -7.73 -20.87
C MET A 14 -17.59 -7.85 -19.57
N ILE A 15 -18.25 -9.00 -19.35
CA ILE A 15 -19.01 -9.26 -18.12
C ILE A 15 -18.07 -9.47 -16.93
N GLY A 16 -16.95 -10.17 -17.12
CA GLY A 16 -15.95 -10.40 -16.09
C GLY A 16 -15.29 -9.11 -15.60
N VAL A 17 -14.97 -8.18 -16.50
CA VAL A 17 -14.39 -6.87 -16.14
C VAL A 17 -15.43 -5.99 -15.44
N GLY A 18 -16.66 -5.89 -15.98
CA GLY A 18 -17.72 -5.09 -15.38
C GLY A 18 -18.18 -5.61 -14.01
N GLY A 19 -18.32 -6.93 -13.87
CA GLY A 19 -18.66 -7.58 -12.60
C GLY A 19 -17.52 -7.57 -11.60
N GLY A 20 -16.27 -7.74 -12.06
CA GLY A 20 -15.08 -7.73 -11.21
C GLY A 20 -14.79 -6.36 -10.60
N TRP A 21 -14.99 -5.26 -11.34
CA TRP A 21 -14.78 -3.91 -10.82
C TRP A 21 -15.84 -3.51 -9.77
N LEU A 22 -17.11 -3.85 -9.99
CA LEU A 22 -18.19 -3.61 -9.02
C LEU A 22 -18.12 -4.53 -7.79
N ALA A 23 -17.73 -5.80 -7.96
CA ALA A 23 -17.58 -6.74 -6.84
C ALA A 23 -16.34 -6.42 -5.98
N ASN A 24 -15.31 -5.79 -6.53
CA ASN A 24 -14.14 -5.34 -5.76
C ASN A 24 -14.48 -4.25 -4.73
N ASP A 25 -15.51 -3.43 -4.98
CA ASP A 25 -16.03 -2.49 -3.98
C ASP A 25 -16.85 -3.19 -2.87
N TYR A 26 -17.58 -4.26 -3.21
CA TYR A 26 -18.40 -5.02 -2.25
C TYR A 26 -17.64 -6.08 -1.44
N ILE A 27 -16.46 -6.52 -1.90
CA ILE A 27 -15.63 -7.56 -1.27
C ILE A 27 -14.34 -6.95 -0.66
N GLN A 28 -14.38 -5.68 -0.27
CA GLN A 28 -13.41 -5.14 0.68
C GLN A 28 -13.93 -5.39 2.10
N PRO A 29 -13.50 -6.46 2.80
CA PRO A 29 -13.66 -6.49 4.24
C PRO A 29 -12.83 -5.34 4.82
N ALA A 30 -13.42 -4.66 5.80
CA ALA A 30 -12.78 -3.65 6.61
C ALA A 30 -11.39 -4.11 7.10
N ILE A 31 -10.33 -3.66 6.43
CA ILE A 31 -8.97 -3.58 6.97
C ILE A 31 -8.53 -2.12 7.08
N THR A 32 -9.48 -1.23 7.36
CA THR A 32 -9.21 0.15 7.79
C THR A 32 -9.69 0.33 9.22
N GLN A 33 -9.21 -0.50 10.14
CA GLN A 33 -9.41 -0.28 11.57
C GLN A 33 -8.28 -0.89 12.41
N HIS A 34 -7.06 -0.38 12.18
CA HIS A 34 -6.11 -0.18 13.27
C HIS A 34 -5.80 1.32 13.35
N GLN A 35 -6.81 2.08 13.76
CA GLN A 35 -6.62 3.42 14.31
C GLN A 35 -6.23 3.23 15.78
N GLN A 36 -5.04 3.71 16.17
CA GLN A 36 -4.58 4.17 17.50
C GLN A 36 -3.07 3.87 17.61
N GLY A 37 -2.14 4.82 17.53
CA GLY A 37 -2.20 6.26 17.35
C GLY A 37 -0.85 6.74 16.77
N GLY A 38 -0.91 7.67 15.81
CA GLY A 38 0.27 8.23 15.14
C GLY A 38 -0.03 8.95 13.81
N SER A 39 -1.26 8.85 13.31
CA SER A 39 -1.65 9.37 11.98
C SER A 39 -2.15 10.83 12.00
N GLN A 40 -1.34 11.75 12.53
CA GLN A 40 -1.35 13.14 12.04
C GLN A 40 -0.12 13.46 11.18
N ALA A 41 0.95 12.66 11.23
CA ALA A 41 2.12 12.82 10.37
C ALA A 41 1.91 12.30 8.92
N ALA A 42 1.14 11.22 8.74
CA ALA A 42 0.98 10.57 7.44
C ALA A 42 0.16 11.37 6.40
N ARG A 43 -0.67 12.34 6.82
CA ARG A 43 -1.46 13.17 5.89
C ARG A 43 -0.64 14.33 5.30
N SER A 44 0.41 14.77 6.00
CA SER A 44 1.39 15.77 5.54
C SER A 44 2.51 15.17 4.69
N GLU A 45 2.62 13.84 4.64
CA GLU A 45 3.58 13.09 3.83
C GLU A 45 3.11 12.83 2.39
N GLN A 46 1.82 13.01 2.08
CA GLN A 46 1.29 12.78 0.73
C GLN A 46 1.91 13.66 -0.37
N ASN A 47 2.70 14.68 -0.01
CA ASN A 47 3.42 15.54 -0.94
C ASN A 47 4.95 15.46 -0.79
N ARG A 48 5.48 14.51 -0.01
CA ARG A 48 6.92 14.32 0.18
C ARG A 48 7.33 13.01 -0.46
N GLN A 49 8.30 13.07 -1.36
CA GLN A 49 8.84 11.86 -1.97
C GLN A 49 9.72 11.14 -0.93
N PRO A 50 9.45 9.85 -0.62
CA PRO A 50 10.31 9.09 0.27
C PRO A 50 11.68 8.88 -0.39
N LEU A 51 12.73 8.94 0.41
CA LEU A 51 14.11 8.72 -0.01
C LEU A 51 14.38 7.23 -0.23
N PHE A 52 13.90 6.39 0.69
CA PHE A 52 13.98 4.93 0.62
C PHE A 52 12.96 4.29 1.56
N TYR A 53 12.85 2.97 1.51
CA TYR A 53 11.94 2.16 2.30
C TYR A 53 12.73 1.21 3.21
N ARG A 54 12.27 0.98 4.45
CA ARG A 54 12.90 0.05 5.41
C ARG A 54 11.96 -1.10 5.76
N ASN A 55 12.53 -2.30 5.92
CA ASN A 55 11.76 -3.46 6.38
C ASN A 55 11.32 -3.25 7.84
N PRO A 56 10.02 -3.38 8.17
CA PRO A 56 9.52 -3.23 9.54
C PRO A 56 10.16 -4.19 10.56
N MET A 57 10.61 -5.37 10.12
CA MET A 57 11.21 -6.39 10.99
C MET A 57 12.73 -6.27 11.10
N ASN A 58 13.39 -5.73 10.08
CA ASN A 58 14.84 -5.59 10.06
C ASN A 58 15.24 -4.25 9.43
N PRO A 59 15.53 -3.22 10.25
CA PRO A 59 15.86 -1.88 9.77
C PRO A 59 17.10 -1.80 8.85
N SER A 60 17.99 -2.81 8.91
CA SER A 60 19.17 -2.90 8.04
C SER A 60 18.81 -3.31 6.61
N VAL A 61 17.61 -3.87 6.39
CA VAL A 61 17.11 -4.22 5.06
C VAL A 61 16.33 -3.03 4.50
N THR A 62 16.91 -2.39 3.48
CA THR A 62 16.36 -1.20 2.84
C THR A 62 16.09 -1.44 1.36
N SER A 63 15.13 -0.72 0.79
CA SER A 63 14.81 -0.75 -0.64
C SER A 63 14.64 0.67 -1.19
N PRO A 64 15.22 1.01 -2.35
CA PRO A 64 14.98 2.31 -3.00
C PRO A 64 13.58 2.44 -3.60
N VAL A 65 12.87 1.32 -3.75
CA VAL A 65 11.51 1.25 -4.30
C VAL A 65 10.54 0.63 -3.29
N PRO A 66 9.23 0.87 -3.40
CA PRO A 66 8.23 0.18 -2.59
C PRO A 66 8.41 -1.34 -2.68
N ALA A 67 8.56 -1.98 -1.52
CA ALA A 67 8.81 -3.41 -1.41
C ALA A 67 7.97 -4.02 -0.29
N LYS A 68 7.83 -5.34 -0.33
CA LYS A 68 7.13 -6.12 0.70
C LYS A 68 8.06 -7.14 1.32
N ASP A 69 7.82 -7.46 2.58
CA ASP A 69 8.56 -8.49 3.29
C ASP A 69 8.03 -9.90 2.96
N PRO A 70 8.71 -10.97 3.40
CA PRO A 70 8.26 -12.35 3.16
C PRO A 70 6.89 -12.69 3.78
N MET A 71 6.41 -11.86 4.71
CA MET A 71 5.09 -12.00 5.35
C MET A 71 4.02 -11.16 4.64
N GLY A 72 4.38 -10.41 3.60
CA GLY A 72 3.48 -9.59 2.79
C GLY A 72 3.27 -8.16 3.31
N MET A 73 4.01 -7.72 4.32
CA MET A 73 3.93 -6.36 4.86
C MET A 73 4.72 -5.37 4.02
N ASP A 74 4.15 -4.19 3.78
CA ASP A 74 4.81 -3.10 3.06
C ASP A 74 5.97 -2.52 3.89
N TYR A 75 7.04 -2.13 3.19
CA TYR A 75 8.16 -1.45 3.81
C TYR A 75 7.77 -0.02 4.21
N ILE A 76 8.39 0.49 5.27
CA ILE A 76 8.11 1.80 5.85
C ILE A 76 8.87 2.87 5.06
N PRO A 77 8.19 3.89 4.49
CA PRO A 77 8.86 4.98 3.79
C PRO A 77 9.65 5.85 4.77
N VAL A 78 10.86 6.25 4.35
CA VAL A 78 11.73 7.19 5.07
C VAL A 78 11.87 8.45 4.25
N TYR A 79 11.62 9.60 4.86
CA TYR A 79 11.66 10.91 4.21
C TYR A 79 12.92 11.68 4.65
N ALA A 80 13.36 12.63 3.82
CA ALA A 80 14.56 13.43 4.11
C ALA A 80 14.46 14.25 5.43
N ASP A 81 13.25 14.61 5.86
CA ASP A 81 13.03 15.36 7.10
C ASP A 81 12.97 14.47 8.36
N ASP A 82 12.89 13.15 8.20
CA ASP A 82 12.70 12.23 9.33
C ASP A 82 14.01 11.96 10.09
N ASP A 83 15.16 12.05 9.40
CA ASP A 83 16.51 12.00 9.98
C ASP A 83 16.73 13.09 11.06
N SER A 84 15.89 14.14 11.06
CA SER A 84 15.97 15.25 12.03
C SER A 84 15.10 15.06 13.28
N ARG A 85 14.29 13.98 13.36
CA ARG A 85 13.35 13.76 14.48
C ARG A 85 13.81 12.75 15.52
N ASP A 86 14.90 12.03 15.26
CA ASP A 86 15.49 11.07 16.21
C ASP A 86 16.13 11.74 17.45
N ASP A 87 16.14 13.08 17.54
CA ASP A 87 16.74 13.84 18.65
C ASP A 87 15.71 14.51 19.60
N GLN A 88 14.43 14.12 19.52
CA GLN A 88 13.40 14.64 20.44
C GLN A 88 13.07 13.59 21.51
N PRO A 89 13.51 13.75 22.78
CA PRO A 89 13.16 12.80 23.82
C PRO A 89 11.65 12.84 24.06
N ALA A 90 10.97 11.76 23.66
CA ALA A 90 9.58 11.55 23.96
C ALA A 90 9.41 11.44 25.48
N GLY A 91 9.04 12.54 26.12
CA GLY A 91 8.68 12.52 27.54
C GLY A 91 8.74 13.88 28.21
N THR A 92 7.58 14.44 28.52
CA THR A 92 7.35 15.04 29.83
C THR A 92 5.90 14.74 30.21
N VAL A 93 5.75 14.21 31.43
CA VAL A 93 4.55 13.65 32.07
C VAL A 93 3.42 14.65 32.28
#